data_AF-G7SFT1-F1
#
_entry.id   AF-G7SFT1-F1
#
_cell.length_a   1.000
_cell.length_b   1.000
_cell.length_c   1.000
_cell.angle_alpha   90.00
_cell.angle_beta   90.00
_cell.angle_gamma   90.00
#
_symmetry.space_group_name_H-M   'P 1'
#
loop_
_entity.id
_entity.type
_entity.pdbx_description
1 polymer ?
#
loop_
_entity_poly.entity_id
_entity_poly.type
_entity_poly.pdbx_seq_one_letter_code
_entity_poly.pdbx_strand_id
1 'polypeptide(L)' 'MIVTTSLGMDEGLVYRARRIASELGIEYKERKKQSVGKMLGTYEAVLVLYKDKLILEQRGGPMSLS' A
#
# COMPACT_ATOMS: atom_id res chain seq x y z
N MET A 1 -3.44 9.75 1.60
CA MET A 1 -3.20 8.43 0.96
C MET A 1 -1.77 8.00 1.25
N ILE A 2 -1.51 6.70 1.40
CA ILE A 2 -0.16 6.14 1.59
C ILE A 2 0.07 4.95 0.64
N VAL A 3 1.33 4.58 0.39
CA VAL A 3 1.70 3.31 -0.25
C VAL A 3 2.22 2.34 0.81
N THR A 4 1.82 1.08 0.75
CA THR A 4 2.35 0.00 1.59
C THR A 4 2.46 -1.30 0.79
N THR A 5 2.99 -2.36 1.40
CA THR A 5 3.05 -3.70 0.82
C THR A 5 2.03 -4.64 1.46
N SER A 6 1.86 -5.81 0.86
CA SER A 6 1.23 -6.96 1.52
C SER A 6 2.07 -7.52 2.69
N LEU A 7 1.53 -8.47 3.47
CA LEU A 7 2.18 -9.00 4.68
C LEU A 7 3.30 -9.99 4.37
N GLY A 8 4.42 -9.92 5.07
CA GLY A 8 5.50 -10.93 4.99
C GLY A 8 6.30 -10.86 3.69
N MET A 9 6.62 -9.65 3.24
CA MET A 9 7.20 -9.39 1.92
C MET A 9 8.72 -9.26 1.95
N ASP A 10 9.34 -9.60 0.82
CA ASP A 10 10.78 -9.45 0.58
C ASP A 10 11.19 -7.99 0.33
N GLU A 11 12.50 -7.74 0.41
CA GLU A 11 13.10 -6.42 0.20
C GLU A 11 12.84 -5.86 -1.21
N GLY A 12 12.70 -6.72 -2.22
CA GLY A 12 12.42 -6.32 -3.60
C GLY A 12 11.03 -5.71 -3.76
N LEU A 13 10.01 -6.25 -3.07
CA LEU A 13 8.68 -5.66 -3.06
C LEU A 13 8.65 -4.33 -2.28
N VAL A 14 9.38 -4.24 -1.17
CA VAL A 14 9.52 -2.99 -0.40
C VAL A 14 10.19 -1.91 -1.24
N TYR A 15 11.26 -2.24 -1.96
CA TYR A 15 11.94 -1.32 -2.86
C TYR A 15 10.99 -0.80 -3.96
N ARG A 16 10.24 -1.70 -4.61
CA ARG A 16 9.24 -1.32 -5.62
C ARG A 16 8.16 -0.41 -5.05
N ALA A 17 7.63 -0.72 -3.86
CA ALA A 17 6.63 0.12 -3.20
C ALA A 17 7.18 1.53 -2.90
N ARG A 18 8.43 1.65 -2.45
CA ARG A 18 9.09 2.95 -2.22
C ARG A 18 9.28 3.73 -3.51
N ARG A 19 9.63 3.07 -4.61
CA ARG A 19 9.73 3.73 -5.94
C ARG A 19 8.38 4.27 -6.40
N ILE A 20 7.33 3.46 -6.33
CA ILE A 20 5.96 3.89 -6.68
C ILE A 20 5.54 5.08 -5.81
N ALA A 21 5.81 5.01 -4.51
CA ALA A 21 5.52 6.10 -3.57
C ALA A 21 6.23 7.41 -4.01
N SER A 22 7.53 7.32 -4.33
CA SER A 22 8.32 8.44 -4.82
C SER A 22 7.78 9.01 -6.14
N GLU A 23 7.46 8.16 -7.10
CA GLU A 23 6.96 8.56 -8.43
C GLU A 23 5.59 9.24 -8.35
N LEU A 24 4.76 8.85 -7.38
CA LEU A 24 3.44 9.44 -7.15
C LEU A 24 3.45 10.63 -6.18
N GLY A 25 4.60 10.94 -5.54
CA GLY A 25 4.66 11.94 -4.48
C GLY A 25 3.87 11.58 -3.22
N ILE A 26 3.69 10.27 -2.97
CA ILE A 26 2.94 9.72 -1.84
C ILE A 26 3.91 9.13 -0.83
N GLU A 27 3.58 9.19 0.46
CA GLU A 27 4.40 8.56 1.49
C GLU A 27 4.32 7.03 1.45
N TYR A 28 5.48 6.35 1.53
CA TYR A 28 5.55 4.93 1.84
C TYR A 28 5.46 4.70 3.35
N LYS A 29 4.53 3.84 3.78
CA LYS A 29 4.43 3.35 5.16
C LYS A 29 4.62 1.84 5.22
N GLU A 30 5.51 1.42 6.11
CA GLU A 30 5.74 -0.01 6.37
C GLU A 30 4.50 -0.67 6.97
N ARG A 31 4.18 -1.88 6.49
CA ARG A 31 2.97 -2.62 6.86
C ARG A 31 2.93 -3.06 8.34
N LYS A 32 4.09 -3.36 8.96
CA LYS A 32 4.25 -3.76 10.39
C LYS A 32 3.18 -4.72 10.94
N LYS A 33 2.77 -5.71 10.14
CA LYS A 33 1.69 -6.67 10.47
C LYS A 33 0.31 -6.03 10.76
N GLN A 34 0.11 -4.76 10.45
CA GLN A 34 -1.18 -4.09 10.56
C GLN A 34 -2.10 -4.54 9.41
N SER A 35 -3.41 -4.67 9.69
CA SER A 35 -4.40 -4.88 8.63
C SER A 35 -4.59 -3.59 7.84
N VAL A 36 -5.01 -3.69 6.57
CA VAL A 36 -5.37 -2.50 5.77
C VAL A 36 -6.46 -1.69 6.47
N GLY A 37 -7.48 -2.35 7.01
CA GLY A 37 -8.56 -1.70 7.76
C GLY A 37 -8.05 -0.89 8.95
N LYS A 38 -7.05 -1.39 9.69
CA LYS A 38 -6.41 -0.63 10.78
C LYS A 38 -5.71 0.61 10.25
N MET A 39 -5.00 0.52 9.13
CA MET A 39 -4.35 1.66 8.49
C MET A 39 -5.39 2.68 7.97
N LEU A 40 -6.53 2.22 7.44
CA LEU A 40 -7.65 3.07 7.01
C LEU A 40 -8.37 3.79 8.17
N GLY A 41 -8.10 3.40 9.41
CA GLY A 41 -8.48 4.16 10.59
C GLY A 41 -7.71 5.47 10.74
N THR A 42 -6.51 5.57 10.14
CA THR A 42 -5.62 6.75 10.19
C THR A 42 -5.52 7.46 8.84
N TYR A 43 -5.55 6.69 7.75
CA TYR A 43 -5.38 7.21 6.39
C TYR A 43 -6.67 7.07 5.60
N GLU A 44 -6.98 8.04 4.75
CA GLU A 44 -8.21 8.01 3.93
C GLU A 44 -8.19 6.90 2.87
N ALA A 45 -7.00 6.58 2.35
CA ALA A 45 -6.77 5.53 1.37
C ALA A 45 -5.37 4.93 1.50
N VAL A 46 -5.24 3.65 1.14
CA VAL A 46 -4.01 2.87 1.19
C VAL A 46 -3.80 2.18 -0.15
N LEU A 47 -2.73 2.51 -0.84
CA LEU A 47 -2.29 1.83 -2.04
C LEU A 47 -1.42 0.63 -1.64
N VAL A 48 -1.94 -0.58 -1.82
CA VAL A 48 -1.27 -1.82 -1.40
C VAL A 48 -0.63 -2.48 -2.61
N LEU A 49 0.71 -2.57 -2.59
CA LEU A 49 1.46 -3.36 -3.54
C LEU A 49 1.50 -4.83 -3.10
N TYR A 50 0.84 -5.67 -3.87
CA TYR A 50 1.02 -7.12 -3.91
C TYR A 50 2.08 -7.47 -4.96
N LYS A 51 2.53 -8.73 -5.00
CA LYS A 51 3.63 -9.17 -5.89
C LYS A 51 3.52 -8.64 -7.32
N ASP A 52 2.32 -8.73 -7.90
CA ASP A 52 2.05 -8.40 -9.29
C ASP A 52 0.85 -7.45 -9.47
N LYS A 53 0.37 -6.84 -8.37
CA LYS A 53 -0.86 -6.03 -8.40
C LYS A 53 -0.75 -4.83 -7.48
N LEU A 54 -1.32 -3.71 -7.91
CA LEU A 54 -1.45 -2.49 -7.13
C LEU A 54 -2.94 -2.23 -6.89
N ILE A 55 -3.35 -2.32 -5.62
CA ILE A 55 -4.77 -2.20 -5.24
C ILE A 55 -4.94 -0.94 -4.40
N LEU A 56 -5.91 -0.11 -4.76
CA LEU A 56 -6.31 1.04 -3.96
C LEU A 56 -7.40 0.60 -2.97
N GLU A 57 -7.09 0.67 -1.70
CA GLU A 57 -8.02 0.38 -0.61
C GLU A 57 -8.52 1.71 -0.02
N GLN A 58 -9.83 1.87 0.08
CA GLN A 58 -10.45 3.08 0.63
C GLN A 58 -11.71 2.73 1.42
N ARG A 59 -12.27 3.70 2.15
CA ARG A 59 -13.55 3.51 2.84
C ARG A 59 -14.65 3.23 1.81
N GLY A 60 -15.08 1.97 1.73
CA GLY A 60 -15.98 1.48 0.68
C GLY A 60 -15.52 0.17 0.02
N GLY A 61 -14.26 -0.24 0.23
CA GLY A 61 -13.69 -1.49 -0.28
C GLY A 61 -12.57 -1.28 -1.31
N PRO A 62 -11.93 -2.36 -1.75
CA PRO A 62 -10.82 -2.31 -2.71
C PRO A 62 -11.29 -1.95 -4.14
N MET A 63 -10.50 -1.12 -4.82
CA MET A 63 -10.56 -0.89 -6.26
C MET A 63 -9.23 -1.32 -6.89
N SER A 64 -9.31 -2.15 -7.94
CA SER A 64 -8.11 -2.55 -8.70
C SER A 64 -7.74 -1.44 -9.68
N LEU A 65 -6.48 -1.03 -9.67
CA LEU A 65 -5.94 -0.13 -10.69
C LEU A 65 -5.29 -1.02 -11.75
N SER A 66 -5.99 -1.21 -12.88
CA SER A 66 -5.49 -1.93 -14.07
C SER A 66 -4.83 -0.97 -15.05
#